data_AF-A0A3B9DD16-F1
#
_entry.id   AF-A0A3B9DD16-F1
#
_cell.length_a   1.000
_cell.length_b   1.000
_cell.length_c   1.000
_cell.angle_alpha   90.00
_cell.angle_beta   90.00
_cell.angle_gamma   90.00
#
_symmetry.space_group_name_H-M   'P 1'
#
loop_
_entity.id
_entity.type
_entity.pdbx_description
1 polymer ?
#
loop_
_entity_poly.entity_id
_entity_poly.type
_entity_poly.pdbx_seq_one_letter_code
_entity_poly.pdbx_strand_id
1 'polypeptide(L)' 'RQRLSELSEEQLEKLTFYNCGPAPMVHAAEAVQREYCKPEQIHNAIDYLTKCGVGICGACDAPDGRRLCVDGPFLDAADL' A
#
# COMPACT_ATOMS: atom_id res chain seq x y z
N ARG A 1 -15.42 -0.38 7.40
CA ARG A 1 -16.59 -1.09 6.81
C ARG A 1 -17.83 -0.20 6.78
N GLN A 2 -18.45 0.17 7.91
CA GLN A 2 -19.71 0.95 7.95
C GLN A 2 -19.76 2.14 6.96
N ARG A 3 -18.75 3.03 6.99
CA ARG A 3 -18.72 4.20 6.09
C ARG A 3 -18.67 3.82 4.61
N LEU A 4 -17.94 2.76 4.25
CA LEU A 4 -17.74 2.33 2.86
C LEU A 4 -19.01 1.68 2.30
N SER A 5 -19.76 0.95 3.13
CA SER A 5 -21.04 0.35 2.72
C SER A 5 -22.16 1.36 2.47
N GLU A 6 -22.01 2.61 2.90
CA GLU A 6 -23.00 3.68 2.71
C GLU A 6 -22.73 4.52 1.44
N LEU A 7 -21.62 4.26 0.73
CA LEU A 7 -21.25 5.02 -0.46
C LEU A 7 -21.94 4.45 -1.72
N SER A 8 -22.29 5.34 -2.65
CA SER A 8 -22.76 4.92 -3.97
C SER A 8 -21.63 4.32 -4.80
N GLU A 9 -21.98 3.55 -5.84
CA GLU A 9 -20.99 3.00 -6.79
C GLU A 9 -20.11 4.10 -7.40
N GLU A 10 -20.70 5.23 -7.79
CA GLU A 10 -19.96 6.38 -8.34
C GLU A 10 -18.95 6.96 -7.31
N GLN A 11 -19.30 6.94 -6.02
CA GLN A 11 -18.39 7.38 -4.96
C GLN A 11 -17.27 6.36 -4.72
N LEU A 12 -17.57 5.07 -4.77
CA LEU A 12 -16.60 3.99 -4.66
C LEU A 12 -15.62 3.99 -5.84
N GLU A 13 -16.06 4.29 -7.06
CA GLU A 13 -15.18 4.42 -8.23
C GLU A 13 -14.18 5.57 -8.13
N LYS A 14 -14.51 6.62 -7.37
CA LYS A 14 -13.65 7.79 -7.17
C LYS A 14 -12.75 7.72 -5.93
N LEU A 15 -12.89 6.66 -5.13
CA LEU A 15 -12.09 6.46 -3.92
C LEU A 15 -10.66 6.03 -4.26
N THR A 16 -9.72 6.48 -3.44
CA THR A 16 -8.33 5.99 -3.44
C THR A 16 -7.89 5.77 -2.00
N PHE A 17 -7.32 4.61 -1.74
CA PHE A 17 -6.78 4.23 -0.45
C PHE A 17 -5.26 4.35 -0.45
N TYR A 18 -4.72 4.98 0.58
CA TYR A 18 -3.29 5.03 0.85
C TYR A 18 -3.06 4.41 2.23
N ASN A 19 -2.37 3.28 2.27
CA ASN A 19 -2.00 2.61 3.50
C ASN A 19 -0.49 2.76 3.72
N CYS A 20 -0.08 3.12 4.93
CA CYS A 20 1.32 3.23 5.29
C CYS A 20 1.51 2.71 6.71
N GLY A 21 2.43 1.77 6.91
CA GLY A 21 2.76 1.27 8.24
C GLY A 21 3.39 -0.13 8.24
N PRO A 22 3.35 -0.83 9.39
CA PRO A 22 3.83 -2.19 9.49
C PRO A 22 3.05 -3.15 8.59
N ALA A 23 3.73 -4.15 8.01
CA ALA A 23 3.13 -5.11 7.08
C ALA A 23 1.80 -5.72 7.56
N PRO A 24 1.64 -6.16 8.84
CA PRO A 24 0.36 -6.72 9.30
C PRO A 24 -0.80 -5.73 9.26
N MET A 25 -0.52 -4.44 9.50
CA MET A 25 -1.54 -3.40 9.45
C MET A 25 -1.97 -3.11 8.01
N VAL A 26 -0.99 -3.00 7.10
CA VAL A 26 -1.24 -2.75 5.67
C VAL A 26 -2.06 -3.88 5.07
N HIS A 27 -1.68 -5.13 5.30
CA HIS A 27 -2.44 -6.29 4.82
C HIS A 27 -3.86 -6.35 5.38
N ALA A 28 -4.05 -6.01 6.67
CA ALA A 28 -5.37 -5.98 7.28
C ALA A 28 -6.26 -4.87 6.69
N ALA A 29 -5.70 -3.70 6.39
CA ALA A 29 -6.43 -2.60 5.77
C ALA A 29 -6.83 -2.94 4.34
N GLU A 30 -5.89 -3.46 3.55
CA GLU A 30 -6.12 -3.87 2.17
C GLU A 30 -7.19 -4.96 2.05
N ALA A 31 -7.18 -5.95 2.94
CA ALA A 31 -8.19 -7.02 2.96
C ALA A 31 -9.62 -6.46 3.08
N VAL A 32 -9.81 -5.39 3.86
CA VAL A 32 -11.11 -4.70 3.97
C VAL A 32 -11.40 -3.88 2.71
N GLN A 33 -10.40 -3.21 2.15
CA GLN A 33 -10.58 -2.29 1.01
C GLN A 33 -10.92 -3.03 -0.28
N ARG A 34 -10.33 -4.20 -0.52
CA ARG A 34 -10.64 -5.07 -1.66
C ARG A 34 -12.10 -5.53 -1.71
N GLU A 35 -12.85 -5.42 -0.61
CA GLU A 35 -14.30 -5.65 -0.59
C GLU A 35 -15.10 -4.52 -1.28
N TYR A 36 -14.52 -3.34 -1.48
CA TYR A 36 -15.22 -2.11 -1.89
C TYR A 36 -14.60 -1.35 -3.08
N CYS A 37 -13.41 -1.72 -3.55
CA CYS A 37 -12.74 -1.06 -4.67
C CYS A 37 -11.89 -2.01 -5.51
N LYS A 38 -11.44 -1.52 -6.68
CA LYS A 38 -10.51 -2.25 -7.56
C LYS A 38 -9.08 -2.15 -7.03
N PRO A 39 -8.18 -3.12 -7.31
CA PRO A 39 -6.81 -3.11 -6.82
C PRO A 39 -6.03 -1.84 -7.16
N GLU A 40 -6.30 -1.22 -8.31
CA GLU A 40 -5.62 0.00 -8.79
C GLU A 40 -5.97 1.24 -7.96
N GLN A 41 -6.99 1.15 -7.09
CA GLN A 41 -7.40 2.21 -6.17
C GLN A 41 -6.72 2.08 -4.80
N ILE A 42 -5.83 1.11 -4.61
CA ILE A 42 -5.14 0.83 -3.34
C ILE A 42 -3.64 1.01 -3.53
N HIS A 43 -3.05 1.93 -2.78
CA HIS A 43 -1.60 2.14 -2.74
C HIS A 43 -1.09 1.81 -1.34
N ASN A 44 -0.10 0.92 -1.29
CA ASN A 44 0.43 0.39 -0.04
C ASN A 44 1.91 0.75 0.12
N ALA A 45 2.28 1.22 1.30
CA ALA A 45 3.65 1.41 1.73
C ALA A 45 3.89 0.62 3.02
N ILE A 46 4.81 -0.34 2.95
CA ILE A 46 5.26 -1.09 4.13
C ILE A 46 6.55 -0.47 4.65
N ASP A 47 6.60 -0.18 5.95
CA ASP A 47 7.77 0.40 6.60
C ASP A 47 8.90 -0.64 6.76
N TYR A 48 9.68 -0.84 5.70
CA TYR A 48 10.94 -1.57 5.77
C TYR A 48 12.06 -0.71 6.39
N LEU A 49 13.09 -1.37 6.91
CA LEU A 49 14.17 -0.70 7.63
C LEU A 49 14.98 0.23 6.72
N THR A 50 14.74 1.53 6.83
CA THR A 50 15.54 2.51 6.09
C THR A 50 16.80 2.87 6.87
N LYS A 51 17.98 2.63 6.27
CA LYS A 51 19.27 3.03 6.82
C LYS A 51 19.91 4.19 6.07
N CYS A 52 20.28 3.99 4.81
CA CYS A 52 21.00 5.03 4.03
C CYS A 52 20.06 6.06 3.37
N GLY A 53 18.82 5.69 3.04
CA GLY A 53 17.88 6.58 2.35
C GLY A 53 18.26 7.00 0.92
N VAL A 54 19.35 6.48 0.36
CA VAL A 54 19.91 6.92 -0.95
C VAL A 54 20.32 5.77 -1.87
N GLY A 55 19.86 4.55 -1.60
CA GLY A 55 20.06 3.40 -2.49
C GLY A 55 21.37 2.62 -2.35
N ILE A 56 22.25 2.94 -1.40
CA ILE A 56 23.57 2.29 -1.28
C ILE A 56 23.54 0.97 -0.50
N CYS A 57 22.76 0.89 0.59
CA CYS A 57 22.87 -0.23 1.54
C CYS A 57 21.87 -1.38 1.34
N GLY A 58 20.79 -1.18 0.59
CA GLY A 58 19.76 -2.19 0.38
C GLY A 58 18.85 -2.50 1.58
N ALA A 59 19.05 -1.92 2.77
CA ALA A 59 18.28 -2.28 3.98
C ALA A 59 16.75 -2.07 3.87
N CYS A 60 16.30 -1.23 2.95
CA CYS A 60 14.89 -0.94 2.69
C CYS A 60 14.38 -1.71 1.45
N ASP A 61 14.92 -2.89 1.18
CA ASP A 61 14.44 -3.75 0.12
C ASP A 61 13.08 -4.36 0.48
N ALA A 62 12.16 -4.36 -0.47
CA ALA A 62 10.96 -5.15 -0.43
C ALA A 62 11.28 -6.60 -0.87
N PRO A 63 10.37 -7.57 -0.63
CA PRO A 63 10.56 -8.97 -1.03
C PRO A 63 10.85 -9.18 -2.52
N ASP A 64 10.43 -8.26 -3.38
CA ASP A 64 10.69 -8.26 -4.83
C ASP A 64 12.05 -7.64 -5.23
N GLY A 65 12.82 -7.16 -4.25
CA GLY A 65 14.13 -6.54 -4.42
C GLY A 65 14.12 -5.05 -4.76
N ARG A 66 12.95 -4.40 -4.89
CA ARG A 66 12.88 -2.93 -5.03
C ARG A 66 13.27 -2.26 -3.74
N ARG A 67 14.01 -1.15 -3.83
CA ARG A 67 14.48 -0.36 -2.69
C ARG A 67 13.55 0.83 -2.52
N LEU A 68 12.83 0.87 -1.41
CA LEU A 68 11.84 1.94 -1.15
C LEU A 68 12.43 3.36 -1.28
N CYS A 69 13.69 3.56 -0.87
CA CYS A 69 14.35 4.86 -0.96
C CYS A 69 14.75 5.31 -2.37
N VAL A 70 14.65 4.45 -3.38
CA VAL A 70 15.00 4.76 -4.79
C VAL A 70 13.80 4.53 -5.70
N ASP A 71 13.17 3.36 -5.57
CA ASP A 71 12.11 2.90 -6.45
C ASP A 71 10.72 3.41 -6.00
N GLY A 72 10.63 3.94 -4.77
CA GLY A 72 9.43 4.53 -4.20
C GLY A 72 8.85 3.68 -3.06
N PRO A 73 8.22 4.30 -2.03
CA PRO A 73 7.69 3.59 -0.88
C PRO A 73 6.33 2.93 -1.16
N PHE A 74 5.59 3.43 -2.15
CA PHE A 74 4.30 2.89 -2.55
C PHE A 74 4.51 1.84 -3.64
N LEU A 75 4.36 0.58 -3.25
CA LEU A 75 4.41 -0.57 -4.14
C LEU A 75 2.98 -0.91 -4.55
N ASP A 76 2.80 -1.47 -5.75
CA ASP A 76 1.47 -1.85 -6.19
C ASP A 76 0.95 -3.00 -5.33
N ALA A 77 -0.37 -3.06 -5.14
CA ALA A 77 -1.03 -4.14 -4.38
C ALA A 77 -0.79 -5.55 -4.97
N ALA A 78 -0.31 -5.64 -6.22
CA ALA A 78 0.10 -6.88 -6.86
C ALA A 78 1.52 -7.33 -6.49
N ASP A 79 2.33 -6.43 -5.92
CA ASP A 79 3.73 -6.65 -5.58
C ASP A 79 3.96 -7.01 -4.10
N LEU A 80 2.87 -7.19 -3.33
CA LEU A 80 2.85 -7.50 -1.90
C LEU A 80 2.38 -8.94 -1.63
#